data_AF-A0A527YZ08-F1
#
_entry.id   AF-A0A527YZ08-F1
#
_cell.length_a   1.000
_cell.length_b   1.000
_cell.length_c   1.000
_cell.angle_alpha   90.00
_cell.angle_beta   90.00
_cell.angle_gamma   90.00
#
_symmetry.space_group_name_H-M   'P 1'
#
loop_
_entity.id
_entity.type
_entity.pdbx_description
1 polymer ?
#
loop_
_entity_poly.entity_id
_entity_poly.type
_entity_poly.pdbx_seq_one_letter_code
_entity_poly.pdbx_strand_id
1 'polypeptide(L)'
;MVKIAAMGDNVVDCYLARGEMYPGGNCLNVAVYVSRFGGQSAYVGAIGKDRAGDLICTALASERVDVTRLRRLEGPTAYCLIGHHNADRIFLD
;
A
#
# COMPACT_ATOMS: atom_id res chain seq x y z
N MET A 1 20.50 -12.05 8.96
CA MET A 1 19.42 -11.05 8.94
C MET A 1 19.04 -10.81 7.49
N VAL A 2 17.79 -11.10 7.11
CA VAL A 2 17.33 -10.94 5.73
C VAL A 2 17.13 -9.46 5.41
N LYS A 3 17.57 -9.02 4.23
CA LYS A 3 17.36 -7.67 3.71
C LYS A 3 16.77 -7.75 2.31
N ILE A 4 15.67 -7.03 2.08
CA ILE A 4 15.02 -6.98 0.76
C ILE A 4 14.71 -5.55 0.33
N ALA A 5 14.55 -5.36 -0.97
CA ALA A 5 13.81 -4.24 -1.53
C ALA A 5 12.62 -4.81 -2.31
N ALA A 6 11.41 -4.43 -1.93
CA ALA A 6 10.21 -4.77 -2.70
C ALA A 6 9.92 -3.62 -3.66
N MET A 7 9.66 -3.95 -4.93
CA MET A 7 9.40 -2.98 -5.98
C MET A 7 8.21 -3.43 -6.82
N GLY A 8 7.26 -2.54 -7.05
CA GLY A 8 6.12 -2.83 -7.89
C GLY A 8 4.89 -2.06 -7.45
N ASP A 9 3.83 -2.79 -7.17
CA ASP A 9 2.51 -2.23 -6.93
C ASP A 9 2.34 -1.69 -5.51
N ASN A 10 1.55 -0.62 -5.43
CA ASN A 10 0.85 -0.18 -4.23
C ASN A 10 -0.54 0.29 -4.67
N VAL A 11 -1.50 0.18 -3.76
CA VAL A 11 -2.89 0.56 -3.98
C VAL A 11 -3.50 0.94 -2.64
N VAL A 12 -4.58 1.73 -2.63
CA VAL A 12 -5.51 1.77 -1.51
C VAL A 12 -6.77 0.99 -1.83
N ASP A 13 -7.10 0.01 -1.00
CA ASP A 13 -8.33 -0.76 -1.06
C ASP A 13 -9.46 0.02 -0.38
N CYS A 14 -10.38 0.56 -1.16
CA CYS A 14 -11.46 1.44 -0.73
C CYS A 14 -12.76 0.67 -0.52
N TYR A 15 -13.12 0.40 0.74
CA TYR A 15 -14.34 -0.30 1.13
C TYR A 15 -15.52 0.66 1.23
N LEU A 16 -16.31 0.78 0.15
CA LEU A 16 -17.38 1.79 0.03
C LEU A 16 -18.43 1.70 1.15
N ALA A 17 -18.87 0.49 1.49
CA ALA A 17 -19.88 0.27 2.52
C ALA A 17 -19.40 0.69 3.93
N ARG A 18 -18.08 0.80 4.14
CA ARG A 18 -17.46 1.16 5.42
C ARG A 18 -16.96 2.61 5.44
N GLY A 19 -16.82 3.25 4.29
CA GLY A 19 -16.18 4.57 4.19
C GLY A 19 -14.70 4.55 4.59
N GLU A 20 -14.04 3.40 4.44
CA GLU A 20 -12.65 3.17 4.88
C GLU A 20 -11.76 2.82 3.69
N MET A 21 -10.48 3.16 3.79
CA MET A 21 -9.45 2.76 2.83
C MET A 21 -8.25 2.14 3.54
N TYR A 22 -7.68 1.11 2.93
CA TYR A 22 -6.57 0.33 3.49
C TYR A 22 -5.38 0.33 2.52
N PRO A 23 -4.17 0.71 2.96
CA PRO A 23 -2.97 0.54 2.15
C PRO A 23 -2.73 -0.93 1.81
N GLY A 24 -2.40 -1.19 0.55
CA GLY A 24 -2.19 -2.53 0.04
C GLY A 24 -1.31 -2.55 -1.21
N GLY A 25 -1.35 -3.69 -1.90
CA GLY A 25 -0.46 -4.04 -3.00
C GLY A 25 0.47 -5.17 -2.59
N ASN A 26 0.75 -6.08 -3.52
CA ASN A 26 1.54 -7.28 -3.27
C ASN A 26 2.94 -6.91 -2.77
N CYS A 27 3.65 -6.08 -3.53
CA CYS A 27 5.00 -5.66 -3.15
C CYS A 27 5.02 -4.86 -1.85
N LEU A 28 4.03 -4.00 -1.62
CA LEU A 28 3.87 -3.25 -0.37
C LEU A 28 3.73 -4.21 0.82
N ASN A 29 2.82 -5.18 0.72
CA ASN A 29 2.54 -6.15 1.77
C ASN A 29 3.76 -7.03 2.07
N VAL A 30 4.51 -7.46 1.05
CA VAL A 30 5.75 -8.22 1.24
C VAL A 30 6.79 -7.42 2.04
N ALA A 31 6.97 -6.12 1.73
CA ALA A 31 7.88 -5.26 2.50
C ALA A 31 7.46 -5.19 3.99
N VAL A 32 6.18 -4.93 4.24
CA VAL A 32 5.62 -4.86 5.60
C VAL A 32 5.82 -6.18 6.35
N TYR A 33 5.50 -7.32 5.74
CA TYR A 33 5.64 -8.61 6.41
C TYR A 33 7.09 -8.95 6.72
N VAL A 34 8.04 -8.67 5.81
CA VAL A 34 9.46 -8.90 6.11
C VAL A 34 9.93 -8.05 7.29
N SER A 35 9.52 -6.78 7.37
CA SER A 35 9.81 -5.94 8.53
C SER A 35 9.22 -6.50 9.83
N ARG A 36 7.95 -6.91 9.81
CA ARG A 36 7.26 -7.50 10.98
C ARG A 36 7.91 -8.80 11.46
N PHE A 37 8.50 -9.60 10.57
CA PHE A 37 9.21 -10.83 10.92
C PHE A 37 10.69 -10.61 11.29
N GLY A 38 11.11 -9.36 11.52
CA GLY A 38 12.46 -9.03 11.98
C GLY A 38 13.52 -8.93 10.89
N GLY A 39 13.11 -8.92 9.61
CA GLY A 39 13.96 -8.55 8.49
C GLY A 39 14.08 -7.04 8.33
N GLN A 40 14.94 -6.60 7.41
CA GLN A 40 14.98 -5.21 6.94
C GLN A 40 14.38 -5.14 5.53
N SER A 41 13.52 -4.17 5.29
CA SER A 41 12.85 -4.00 4.01
C SER A 41 12.84 -2.55 3.57
N ALA A 42 13.06 -2.34 2.28
CA ALA A 42 12.77 -1.08 1.60
C ALA A 42 11.61 -1.27 0.61
N TYR A 43 10.87 -0.20 0.34
CA TYR A 43 9.87 -0.17 -0.72
C TYR A 43 10.26 0.85 -1.79
N VAL A 44 10.25 0.40 -3.05
CA VAL A 44 10.57 1.22 -4.23
C VAL A 44 9.32 1.31 -5.10
N GLY A 45 8.80 2.51 -5.29
CA GLY A 45 7.57 2.71 -6.05
C GLY A 45 7.20 4.17 -6.19
N ALA A 46 5.98 4.41 -6.64
CA ALA A 46 5.41 5.74 -6.77
C ALA A 46 4.01 5.80 -6.16
N ILE A 47 3.68 6.95 -5.58
CA ILE A 47 2.36 7.33 -5.07
C ILE A 47 1.97 8.69 -5.64
N GLY A 48 0.68 9.01 -5.62
CA GLY A 48 0.18 10.33 -5.98
C GLY A 48 0.47 11.39 -4.91
N LYS A 49 0.28 12.66 -5.28
CA LYS A 49 0.29 13.80 -4.34
C LYS A 49 -1.08 14.00 -3.70
N ASP A 50 -1.59 12.95 -3.05
CA ASP A 50 -2.93 12.93 -2.46
C ASP A 50 -2.95 12.20 -1.11
N ARG A 51 -4.12 12.23 -0.45
CA ARG A 51 -4.33 11.64 0.87
C ARG A 51 -4.11 10.12 0.88
N ALA A 52 -4.38 9.43 -0.22
CA ALA A 52 -4.13 8.00 -0.34
C ALA A 52 -2.63 7.70 -0.38
N GLY A 53 -1.87 8.52 -1.10
CA GLY A 53 -0.40 8.45 -1.12
C GLY A 53 0.20 8.77 0.25
N ASP A 54 -0.33 9.77 0.94
CA ASP A 54 0.06 10.08 2.32
C ASP A 54 -0.18 8.89 3.26
N LEU A 55 -1.32 8.22 3.11
CA LEU A 55 -1.68 7.04 3.89
C LEU A 55 -0.71 5.87 3.64
N ILE A 56 -0.38 5.58 2.36
CA ILE A 56 0.59 4.55 1.99
C ILE A 56 1.96 4.85 2.58
N CYS A 57 2.47 6.08 2.41
CA CYS A 57 3.79 6.47 2.90
C CYS A 57 3.86 6.35 4.42
N THR A 58 2.82 6.81 5.13
CA THR A 58 2.72 6.74 6.58
C THR A 58 2.65 5.29 7.07
N ALA A 59 1.86 4.43 6.42
CA ALA A 59 1.75 3.03 6.78
C ALA A 59 3.09 2.30 6.64
N LEU A 60 3.76 2.43 5.49
CA LEU A 60 5.09 1.87 5.26
C LEU A 60 6.11 2.33 6.31
N ALA A 61 6.16 3.64 6.60
CA ALA A 61 7.06 4.19 7.60
C ALA A 61 6.75 3.69 9.02
N SER A 62 5.47 3.57 9.39
CA SER A 62 5.03 3.04 10.69
C SER A 62 5.41 1.57 10.88
N GLU A 63 5.45 0.82 9.79
CA GLU A 63 5.90 -0.58 9.72
C GLU A 63 7.43 -0.70 9.59
N ARG A 64 8.17 0.40 9.76
CA ARG A 64 9.65 0.46 9.70
C ARG A 64 10.22 0.02 8.34
N VAL A 65 9.45 0.17 7.27
CA VAL A 65 9.92 -0.01 5.89
C VAL A 65 10.66 1.25 5.46
N ASP A 66 11.84 1.10 4.85
CA ASP A 66 12.57 2.22 4.25
C ASP A 66 11.83 2.73 3.00
N VAL A 67 11.40 3.98 3.07
CA VAL A 67 10.65 4.69 2.01
C VAL A 67 11.48 5.76 1.29
N THR A 68 12.81 5.80 1.49
CA THR A 68 13.70 6.78 0.84
C THR A 68 13.66 6.72 -0.69
N ARG A 69 13.17 5.61 -1.25
CA ARG A 69 12.99 5.38 -2.69
C ARG A 69 11.53 5.42 -3.15
N LEU A 70 10.59 5.82 -2.29
CA LEU A 70 9.20 6.07 -2.63
C LEU A 70 9.05 7.47 -3.23
N ARG A 71 8.63 7.54 -4.50
CA ARG A 71 8.44 8.82 -5.21
C ARG A 71 7.00 9.31 -5.09
N ARG A 72 6.83 10.63 -5.08
CA ARG A 72 5.54 11.29 -5.27
C ARG A 72 5.46 11.85 -6.68
N LEU A 73 4.51 11.37 -7.48
CA LEU A 73 4.30 11.77 -8.87
C LEU A 73 3.00 12.56 -9.01
N GLU A 74 2.85 13.29 -10.12
CA GLU A 74 1.57 13.88 -10.51
C GLU A 74 0.56 12.77 -10.86
N GLY A 75 -0.72 13.03 -10.59
CA GLY A 75 -1.80 12.07 -10.76
C GLY A 75 -2.21 11.36 -9.46
N PRO A 76 -3.32 10.59 -9.51
CA PRO A 76 -3.85 9.93 -8.34
C PRO A 76 -3.02 8.71 -7.94
N THR A 77 -2.96 8.44 -6.64
CA THR A 77 -2.56 7.14 -6.10
C THR A 77 -3.54 6.08 -6.60
N ALA A 78 -3.02 4.92 -6.99
CA ALA A 78 -3.85 3.80 -7.43
C ALA A 78 -4.81 3.38 -6.31
N TYR A 79 -6.06 3.10 -6.67
CA TYR A 79 -7.08 2.65 -5.74
C TYR A 79 -7.88 1.50 -6.35
N CYS A 80 -8.51 0.71 -5.48
CA CYS A 80 -9.44 -0.33 -5.87
C CYS A 80 -10.74 -0.13 -5.09
N LEU A 81 -11.88 -0.01 -5.78
CA LEU A 81 -13.18 0.12 -5.13
C LEU A 81 -13.72 -1.27 -4.80
N ILE A 82 -14.05 -1.47 -3.53
CA ILE A 82 -14.47 -2.77 -3.00
C ILE A 82 -15.92 -2.68 -2.52
N GLY A 83 -16.76 -3.50 -3.15
CA GLY A 83 -18.14 -3.76 -2.77
C GLY A 83 -18.32 -5.16 -2.20
N HIS A 84 -19.54 -5.47 -1.76
CA HIS A 84 -19.94 -6.82 -1.38
C HIS A 84 -21.28 -7.18 -2.02
N HIS A 85 -21.41 -8.42 -2.49
CA HIS A 85 -22.67 -9.01 -2.94
C HIS A 85 -22.82 -10.39 -2.28
N ASN A 86 -23.85 -10.57 -1.46
CA ASN A 86 -24.06 -11.80 -0.66
C ASN A 86 -22.82 -12.22 0.15
N ALA A 87 -22.20 -11.25 0.83
CA ALA A 87 -20.95 -11.38 1.59
C ALA A 87 -19.67 -11.65 0.76
N ASP A 88 -19.78 -11.92 -0.54
CA ASP A 88 -18.61 -12.02 -1.41
C ASP A 88 -18.09 -10.63 -1.79
N ARG A 89 -16.76 -10.51 -1.74
CA ARG A 89 -16.06 -9.30 -2.18
C ARG A 89 -16.16 -9.17 -3.70
N ILE A 90 -16.59 -8.01 -4.17
CA ILE A 90 -16.57 -7.62 -5.58
C ILE A 90 -15.68 -6.40 -5.79
N PHE A 91 -15.06 -6.33 -6.96
CA PHE A 91 -14.27 -5.18 -7.40
C PHE A 91 -15.13 -4.33 -8.32
N LEU A 92 -15.17 -3.04 -8.02
CA LEU A 92 -15.95 -2.05 -8.76
C LEU A 92 -15.01 -1.23 -9.63
N ASP A 93 -15.48 -0.83 -10.81
CA ASP A 93 -14.75 0.02 -11.76
C ASP A 93 -14.60 1.47 -11.24
#